data_AF-A0A7R7TA47-F1
#
_entry.id   AF-A0A7R7TA47-F1
#
_cell.length_a   1.000
_cell.length_b   1.000
_cell.length_c   1.000
_cell.angle_alpha   90.00
_cell.angle_beta   90.00
_cell.angle_gamma   90.00
#
_symmetry.space_group_name_H-M   'P 1'
#
loop_
_entity.id
_entity.type
_entity.pdbx_description
1 polymer ?
#
loop_
_entity_poly.entity_id
_entity_poly.type
_entity_poly.pdbx_seq_one_letter_code
_entity_poly.pdbx_strand_id
1 'polypeptide(L)' 'MLMMTELLICEVMMAVENDEPVNIDVAAQRCRSHLPEHPESDQRLRDRLHYLAVEYGADVVTRRARAN' A
#
# COMPACT_ATOMS: atom_id res chain seq x y z
N MET A 1 -7.42 16.52 6.43
CA MET A 1 -6.06 16.33 5.88
C MET A 1 -5.70 14.89 6.17
N LEU A 2 -5.63 14.02 5.15
CA LEU A 2 -5.28 12.61 5.37
C LEU A 2 -3.77 12.50 5.64
N MET A 3 -3.41 11.80 6.70
CA MET A 3 -2.03 11.46 7.04
C MET A 3 -1.59 10.27 6.18
N MET A 4 -0.29 10.18 5.86
CA MET A 4 0.25 9.05 5.09
C MET A 4 -0.16 7.70 5.71
N THR A 5 -0.16 7.59 7.04
CA THR A 5 -0.61 6.38 7.74
C THR A 5 -2.05 5.98 7.40
N GLU A 6 -2.97 6.95 7.31
CA GLU A 6 -4.37 6.68 7.01
C GLU A 6 -4.51 6.16 5.58
N LEU A 7 -3.77 6.72 4.61
CA LEU A 7 -3.75 6.23 3.24
C LEU A 7 -3.23 4.80 3.12
N LEU A 8 -2.15 4.47 3.85
CA LEU A 8 -1.58 3.12 3.84
C LEU A 8 -2.57 2.11 4.42
N ILE A 9 -3.27 2.45 5.51
CA ILE A 9 -4.31 1.61 6.10
C ILE A 9 -5.47 1.44 5.12
N CYS A 10 -5.92 2.51 4.45
CA CYS A 10 -6.99 2.42 3.46
C CYS A 10 -6.65 1.46 2.32
N GLU A 11 -5.43 1.53 1.75
CA GLU A 11 -5.03 0.60 0.68
C GLU A 11 -5.07 -0.87 1.15
N VAL A 12 -4.62 -1.15 2.37
CA VAL A 12 -4.64 -2.51 2.92
C VAL A 12 -6.07 -2.97 3.23
N MET A 13 -6.87 -2.14 3.89
CA MET A 13 -8.24 -2.48 4.26
C MET A 13 -9.13 -2.67 3.04
N MET A 14 -8.94 -1.89 1.97
CA MET A 14 -9.66 -2.11 0.71
C MET A 14 -9.34 -3.49 0.12
N ALA A 15 -8.08 -3.92 0.13
CA ALA A 15 -7.72 -5.25 -0.37
C ALA A 15 -8.37 -6.36 0.50
N VAL A 16 -8.31 -6.22 1.82
CA VAL A 16 -8.94 -7.15 2.78
C VAL A 16 -10.46 -7.23 2.56
N GLU A 17 -11.13 -6.10 2.43
CA GLU A 17 -12.60 -6.04 2.25
C GLU A 17 -13.05 -6.65 0.92
N ASN A 18 -12.20 -6.61 -0.11
CA ASN A 18 -12.49 -7.19 -1.43
C ASN A 18 -11.96 -8.62 -1.60
N ASP A 19 -11.39 -9.24 -0.56
CA ASP A 19 -10.73 -10.56 -0.63
C ASP A 19 -9.64 -10.60 -1.74
N GLU A 20 -8.93 -9.48 -1.92
CA GLU A 20 -7.86 -9.32 -2.89
C GLU A 20 -6.49 -9.27 -2.19
N PRO A 21 -5.41 -9.75 -2.83
CA PRO A 21 -4.06 -9.59 -2.29
C PRO A 21 -3.60 -8.13 -2.38
N VAL A 22 -2.88 -7.67 -1.37
CA VAL A 22 -2.24 -6.35 -1.37
C VAL A 22 -1.04 -6.37 -2.31
N ASN A 23 -1.13 -5.64 -3.43
CA ASN A 23 0.03 -5.37 -4.28
C ASN A 23 0.81 -4.16 -3.74
N ILE A 24 1.96 -4.43 -3.13
CA ILE A 24 2.76 -3.43 -2.40
C ILE A 24 3.24 -2.29 -3.32
N ASP A 25 3.66 -2.61 -4.54
CA ASP A 25 4.15 -1.60 -5.48
C ASP A 25 3.01 -0.70 -5.98
N VAL A 26 1.85 -1.29 -6.26
CA VAL A 26 0.67 -0.54 -6.72
C VAL A 26 0.12 0.34 -5.59
N ALA A 27 -0.01 -0.21 -4.38
CA ALA A 27 -0.46 0.52 -3.21
C ALA A 27 0.49 1.69 -2.87
N ALA A 28 1.82 1.44 -2.87
CA ALA A 28 2.81 2.50 -2.62
C ALA A 28 2.72 3.62 -3.68
N GLN A 29 2.54 3.25 -4.96
CA GLN A 29 2.36 4.21 -6.03
C GLN A 29 1.08 5.05 -5.84
N ARG A 30 -0.04 4.41 -5.46
CA ARG A 30 -1.30 5.12 -5.16
C ARG A 30 -1.13 6.07 -3.98
N CYS A 31 -0.53 5.64 -2.86
CA CYS A 31 -0.27 6.51 -1.73
C CYS A 31 0.59 7.73 -2.13
N ARG A 32 1.62 7.52 -2.97
CA ARG A 32 2.48 8.60 -3.49
C ARG A 32 1.71 9.58 -4.38
N SER A 33 0.79 9.10 -5.22
CA SER A 33 -0.04 9.96 -6.05
C SER A 33 -0.99 10.85 -5.23
N HIS A 34 -1.45 10.37 -4.07
CA HIS A 34 -2.29 11.17 -3.15
C HIS A 34 -1.49 12.19 -2.33
N LEU A 35 -0.24 11.88 -1.98
CA LEU A 35 0.66 12.78 -1.22
C LEU A 35 2.04 12.91 -1.90
N PRO A 36 2.14 13.60 -3.05
CA PRO A 36 3.36 13.64 -3.85
C PRO A 36 4.54 14.34 -3.15
N GLU A 37 4.25 15.31 -2.28
CA GLU A 37 5.25 16.10 -1.54
C GLU A 37 5.65 15.46 -0.19
N HIS A 38 5.11 14.29 0.14
CA HIS A 38 5.43 13.64 1.42
C HIS A 38 6.90 13.20 1.46
N PRO A 39 7.62 13.46 2.56
CA PRO A 39 9.07 13.22 2.64
C PRO A 39 9.45 11.73 2.78
N GLU A 40 8.48 10.85 3.01
CA GLU A 40 8.74 9.43 3.19
C GLU A 40 9.19 8.77 1.89
N SER A 41 10.30 8.04 1.95
CA SER A 41 10.87 7.31 0.81
C SER A 41 9.96 6.16 0.36
N ASP A 42 10.00 5.82 -0.92
CA ASP A 42 9.27 4.67 -1.48
C ASP A 42 9.55 3.36 -0.74
N GLN A 43 10.81 3.10 -0.36
CA GLN A 43 11.15 1.89 0.40
C GLN A 43 10.39 1.83 1.72
N ARG A 44 10.36 2.93 2.46
CA ARG A 44 9.64 3.03 3.74
C ARG A 44 8.13 2.92 3.56
N LEU A 45 7.55 3.41 2.46
CA LEU A 45 6.14 3.19 2.14
C LEU A 45 5.85 1.70 1.91
N ARG A 46 6.68 1.02 1.12
CA ARG A 46 6.55 -0.43 0.87
C ARG A 46 6.67 -1.24 2.16
N ASP A 47 7.67 -0.94 3.00
CA ASP A 47 7.88 -1.65 4.27
C ASP A 47 6.67 -1.50 5.19
N ARG A 48 6.10 -0.28 5.27
CA ARG A 48 4.90 -0.01 6.07
C ARG A 48 3.67 -0.70 5.52
N LEU A 49 3.46 -0.70 4.20
CA LEU A 49 2.37 -1.44 3.56
C LEU A 49 2.49 -2.95 3.82
N HIS A 50 3.70 -3.49 3.71
CA HIS A 50 3.95 -4.90 3.97
C HIS A 50 3.67 -5.24 5.44
N TYR A 51 4.14 -4.41 6.36
CA TYR A 51 3.85 -4.58 7.79
C TYR A 51 2.35 -4.57 8.08
N LEU A 52 1.62 -3.57 7.57
CA LEU A 52 0.17 -3.45 7.75
C LEU A 52 -0.57 -4.62 7.12
N ALA A 53 -0.21 -5.04 5.90
CA ALA A 53 -0.84 -6.18 5.25
C ALA A 53 -0.70 -7.46 6.09
N VAL A 54 0.48 -7.72 6.65
CA VAL A 54 0.70 -8.85 7.56
C VAL A 54 -0.10 -8.69 8.86
N GLU A 55 -0.13 -7.49 9.44
CA GLU A 55 -0.87 -7.20 10.69
C GLU A 55 -2.38 -7.42 10.53
N TYR A 56 -2.94 -7.06 9.38
CA TYR A 56 -4.36 -7.27 9.07
C TYR A 56 -4.68 -8.63 8.43
N GLY A 57 -3.67 -9.51 8.28
CA GLY A 57 -3.86 -10.86 7.75
C GLY A 57 -4.16 -10.93 6.25
N ALA A 58 -3.74 -9.91 5.49
CA ALA A 58 -3.91 -9.86 4.03
C ALA A 58 -2.79 -10.64 3.32
N ASP A 59 -3.13 -11.31 2.22
CA ASP A 59 -2.13 -11.86 1.31
C ASP A 59 -1.34 -10.74 0.62
N VAL A 60 -0.04 -10.95 0.41
CA VAL A 60 0.87 -9.93 -0.13
C VAL A 60 1.50 -10.36 -1.45
N VAL A 61 1.46 -9.46 -2.44
CA VAL A 61 2.15 -9.64 -3.72
C VAL A 61 3.13 -8.49 -3.94
N THR A 62 4.38 -8.83 -4.26
CA THR A 62 5.49 -7.88 -4.47
C THR A 62 5.92 -7.76 -5.93
N ARG A 63 5.15 -8.33 -6.88
CA ARG A 63 5.44 -8.22 -8.31
C ARG A 63 4.64 -7.05 -8.91
N ARG A 64 5.30 -6.19 -9.69
CA ARG A 64 4.62 -5.37 -10.69
C ARG A 64 3.84 -6.30 -11.60
N ALA A 65 2.51 -6.20 -11.60
CA ALA A 65 1.69 -6.83 -12.63
C ALA A 65 2.25 -6.36 -13.98
N ARG A 66 2.67 -7.30 -14.83
CA ARG A 66 3.05 -6.96 -16.20
C ARG A 66 1.80 -6.36 -16.84
N ALA A 67 1.85 -5.06 -17.16
CA ALA A 67 0.90 -4.47 -18.08
C ALA A 67 1.05 -5.24 -19.40
N ASN A 68 -0.01 -5.95 -19.77
CA ASN A 68 -0.12 -6.66 -21.03
C ASN A 68 -0.76 -5.74 -22.05
#